data_AF-A0A8T4RX47-F1
#
_entry.id   AF-A0A8T4RX47-F1
#
_cell.length_a   1.000
_cell.length_b   1.000
_cell.length_c   1.000
_cell.angle_alpha   90.00
_cell.angle_beta   90.00
_cell.angle_gamma   90.00
#
_symmetry.space_group_name_H-M   'P 1'
#
loop_
_entity.id
_entity.type
_entity.pdbx_description
1 polymer ?
#
loop_
_entity_poly.entity_id
_entity_poly.type
_entity_poly.pdbx_seq_one_letter_code
_entity_poly.pdbx_strand_id
1 'polypeptide(L)'
;MRVEINNSGNGTKSSSKTKRQYFLTAEAILKYLLGTSERISTMIMCKEPDTDLMTTDYELYQAFGSIKKYDGLAHAKVVKLFENVDVISHRKENGEEKKILTHERVEELRKHALEDGKNE
;
A
#
# COMPACT_ATOMS: atom_id res chain seq x y z
N MET A 1 13.61 -8.09 27.75
CA MET A 1 13.39 -9.30 26.92
C MET A 1 14.67 -9.53 26.14
N ARG A 2 15.32 -10.69 26.32
CA ARG A 2 16.65 -11.03 25.77
C ARG A 2 16.52 -11.50 24.31
N VAL A 3 17.45 -11.08 23.45
CA VAL A 3 17.61 -11.62 22.10
C VAL A 3 18.63 -12.73 22.17
N GLU A 4 18.26 -13.95 21.78
CA GLU A 4 19.17 -15.08 21.60
C GLU A 4 19.31 -15.39 20.10
N ILE A 5 20.55 -15.40 19.61
CA ILE A 5 20.88 -15.82 18.24
C ILE A 5 21.53 -17.20 18.36
N ASN A 6 20.80 -18.25 18.01
CA ASN A 6 21.37 -19.59 17.83
C ASN A 6 21.77 -19.78 16.37
N ASN A 7 23.06 -20.00 16.12
CA ASN A 7 23.60 -20.35 14.81
C ASN A 7 24.13 -21.78 14.88
N SER A 8 23.48 -22.72 14.18
CA SER A 8 23.91 -24.12 14.08
C SER A 8 23.79 -24.61 12.64
N GLY A 9 24.95 -24.89 12.03
CA GLY A 9 25.17 -26.05 11.14
C GLY A 9 24.56 -26.08 9.74
N ASN A 10 25.40 -25.70 8.75
CA ASN A 10 25.66 -26.38 7.47
C ASN A 10 24.47 -26.84 6.58
N GLY A 11 24.27 -26.15 5.44
CA GLY A 11 23.54 -26.70 4.29
C GLY A 11 22.97 -25.65 3.33
N THR A 12 23.53 -25.58 2.13
CA THR A 12 23.09 -24.79 0.95
C THR A 12 23.15 -23.26 1.07
N LYS A 13 24.10 -22.66 0.34
CA LYS A 13 24.04 -21.24 -0.07
C LYS A 13 22.88 -21.07 -1.06
N SER A 14 21.64 -21.06 -0.58
CA SER A 14 20.58 -20.31 -1.24
C SER A 14 20.79 -18.86 -0.81
N SER A 15 21.43 -18.06 -1.65
CA SER A 15 21.37 -16.61 -1.50
C SER A 15 19.95 -16.18 -1.87
N SER A 16 18.96 -16.49 -1.02
CA SER A 16 17.65 -15.87 -1.14
C SER A 16 17.87 -14.39 -0.88
N LYS A 17 17.93 -13.58 -1.94
CA LYS A 17 17.81 -12.14 -1.82
C LYS A 17 16.51 -11.90 -1.05
N THR A 18 16.61 -11.48 0.20
CA THR A 18 15.43 -11.14 1.00
C THR A 18 14.71 -10.02 0.26
N LYS A 19 13.55 -10.33 -0.30
CA LYS A 19 12.74 -9.32 -0.96
C LYS A 19 12.29 -8.28 0.05
N ARG A 20 12.30 -7.00 -0.35
CA ARG A 20 11.78 -5.91 0.48
C ARG A 20 10.27 -5.93 0.39
N GLN A 21 9.62 -5.97 1.54
CA GLN A 21 8.17 -6.01 1.65
C GLN A 21 7.67 -4.64 2.09
N TYR A 22 6.78 -4.03 1.31
CA TYR A 22 6.15 -2.76 1.67
C TYR A 22 4.64 -2.93 1.77
N PHE A 23 4.09 -2.42 2.88
CA PHE A 23 2.66 -2.30 3.06
C PHE A 23 2.18 -0.92 2.59
N LEU A 24 1.20 -0.88 1.69
CA LEU A 24 0.59 0.34 1.20
C LEU A 24 -0.65 0.68 2.03
N THR A 25 -0.60 1.82 2.70
CA THR A 25 -1.74 2.40 3.42
C THR A 25 -2.75 3.03 2.46
N ALA A 26 -3.95 3.30 2.94
CA ALA A 26 -5.00 4.00 2.22
C ALA A 26 -4.54 5.35 1.71
N GLU A 27 -3.71 6.06 2.48
CA GLU A 27 -3.10 7.33 2.07
C GLU A 27 -2.16 7.15 0.87
N ALA A 28 -1.26 6.16 0.92
CA ALA A 28 -0.34 5.88 -0.18
C ALA A 28 -1.10 5.48 -1.45
N ILE A 29 -2.13 4.63 -1.31
CA ILE A 29 -3.00 4.24 -2.43
C ILE A 29 -3.73 5.47 -2.97
N LEU A 30 -4.28 6.33 -2.11
CA LEU A 30 -4.98 7.54 -2.54
C LEU A 30 -4.04 8.49 -3.28
N LYS A 31 -2.81 8.70 -2.79
CA LYS A 31 -1.77 9.49 -3.47
C LYS A 31 -1.47 8.96 -4.87
N TYR A 32 -1.36 7.64 -5.00
CA TYR A 32 -1.19 7.00 -6.31
C TYR A 32 -2.37 7.26 -7.25
N LEU A 33 -3.59 7.01 -6.79
CA LEU A 33 -4.80 7.15 -7.60
C LEU A 33 -5.00 8.60 -8.04
N LEU A 34 -4.79 9.57 -7.15
CA LEU A 34 -4.86 11.00 -7.44
C LEU A 34 -3.63 11.53 -8.20
N GLY A 35 -2.52 10.79 -8.22
CA GLY A 35 -1.29 11.19 -8.90
C GLY A 35 -0.55 12.32 -8.19
N THR A 36 -0.67 12.39 -6.86
CA THR A 36 -0.08 13.47 -6.04
C THR A 36 1.26 13.11 -5.42
N SER A 37 1.78 11.90 -5.69
CA SER A 37 3.16 11.53 -5.37
C SER A 37 3.78 10.75 -6.53
N GLU A 38 4.84 11.30 -7.11
CA GLU A 38 5.60 10.65 -8.18
C GLU A 38 6.32 9.41 -7.67
N ARG A 39 6.88 9.50 -6.45
CA ARG A 39 7.58 8.39 -5.80
C ARG A 39 6.68 7.17 -5.64
N ILE A 40 5.48 7.34 -5.08
CA ILE A 40 4.54 6.23 -4.91
C ILE A 40 4.07 5.71 -6.27
N SER A 41 3.85 6.61 -7.24
CA SER A 41 3.46 6.23 -8.60
C SER A 41 4.51 5.36 -9.27
N THR A 42 5.78 5.74 -9.19
CA THR A 42 6.89 4.95 -9.73
C THR A 42 7.01 3.60 -9.02
N MET A 43 6.91 3.57 -7.69
CA MET A 43 6.99 2.33 -6.91
C MET A 43 5.91 1.32 -7.32
N ILE A 44 4.66 1.77 -7.52
CA ILE A 44 3.55 0.88 -7.92
C ILE A 44 3.63 0.53 -9.41
N MET A 45 3.91 1.50 -10.30
CA MET A 45 3.90 1.25 -11.75
C MET A 45 5.09 0.39 -12.21
N CYS A 46 6.26 0.62 -11.62
CA CYS A 46 7.54 0.06 -12.03
C CYS A 46 8.12 -0.94 -11.03
N LYS A 47 7.27 -1.55 -10.19
CA LYS A 47 7.63 -2.52 -9.12
C LYS A 47 8.93 -3.27 -9.41
N GLU A 48 9.96 -3.03 -8.58
CA GLU A 48 11.25 -3.70 -8.71
C GLU A 48 11.10 -5.21 -8.45
N PRO A 49 11.85 -6.10 -9.16
CA PRO A 49 11.69 -7.55 -9.01
C PRO A 49 11.94 -8.09 -7.60
N ASP A 50 12.74 -7.39 -6.81
CA ASP A 50 13.07 -7.71 -5.42
C ASP A 50 12.19 -6.98 -4.39
N THR A 51 11.13 -6.32 -4.85
CA THR A 51 10.15 -5.63 -4.01
C THR A 51 8.78 -6.28 -4.11
N ASP A 52 8.20 -6.64 -2.96
CA ASP A 52 6.81 -7.09 -2.87
C ASP A 52 5.97 -5.96 -2.23
N LEU A 53 4.90 -5.57 -2.90
CA LEU A 53 3.96 -4.56 -2.43
C LEU A 53 2.68 -5.26 -2.00
N MET A 54 2.14 -4.89 -0.86
CA MET A 54 0.88 -5.45 -0.38
C MET A 54 0.02 -4.44 0.34
N THR A 55 -1.27 -4.74 0.44
CA THR A 55 -2.24 -3.94 1.16
C THR A 55 -3.39 -4.81 1.63
N THR A 56 -4.30 -4.26 2.44
CA THR A 56 -5.56 -4.95 2.76
C THR A 56 -6.71 -4.43 1.91
N ASP A 57 -7.71 -5.27 1.74
CA ASP A 57 -9.01 -4.88 1.19
C ASP A 57 -9.74 -3.78 1.99
N TYR A 58 -9.31 -3.47 3.21
CA TYR A 58 -9.81 -2.33 4.00
C TYR A 58 -9.09 -1.02 3.66
N GLU A 59 -7.78 -1.06 3.41
CA GLU A 59 -7.03 0.11 2.95
C GLU A 59 -7.50 0.54 1.55
N LEU A 60 -7.77 -0.43 0.66
CA LEU A 60 -8.40 -0.15 -0.63
C LEU A 60 -9.78 0.48 -0.47
N TYR A 61 -10.63 -0.07 0.41
CA TYR A 61 -11.96 0.47 0.68
C TYR A 61 -11.90 1.94 1.13
N GLN A 62 -11.00 2.27 2.06
CA GLN A 62 -10.80 3.63 2.53
C GLN A 62 -10.30 4.55 1.40
N ALA A 63 -9.31 4.12 0.61
CA ALA A 63 -8.76 4.92 -0.48
C ALA A 63 -9.81 5.20 -1.57
N PHE A 64 -10.47 4.16 -2.09
CA PHE A 64 -11.51 4.31 -3.12
C PHE A 64 -12.70 5.12 -2.60
N GLY A 65 -13.13 4.90 -1.36
CA GLY A 65 -14.21 5.67 -0.75
C GLY A 65 -13.86 7.14 -0.51
N SER A 66 -12.57 7.51 -0.58
CA SER A 66 -12.10 8.89 -0.44
C SER A 66 -11.95 9.64 -1.77
N ILE A 67 -12.17 8.97 -2.91
CA ILE A 67 -12.17 9.58 -4.25
C ILE A 67 -13.49 10.33 -4.47
N LYS A 68 -13.39 11.57 -4.93
CA LYS A 68 -14.53 12.43 -5.28
C LYS A 68 -14.75 12.37 -6.80
N LYS A 69 -15.99 12.67 -7.23
CA LYS A 69 -16.39 12.59 -8.65
C LYS A 69 -15.50 13.42 -9.59
N TYR A 70 -14.92 14.51 -9.10
CA TYR A 70 -14.08 15.43 -9.85
C TYR A 70 -12.60 15.03 -9.91
N ASP A 71 -12.16 14.00 -9.19
CA ASP A 71 -10.73 13.63 -9.10
C ASP A 71 -10.19 12.92 -10.36
N GLY A 72 -11.06 12.50 -11.28
CA GLY A 72 -10.64 11.88 -12.54
C GLY A 72 -9.82 10.59 -12.36
N LEU A 73 -10.47 9.50 -11.90
CA LEU A 73 -9.79 8.22 -11.72
C LEU A 73 -9.46 7.55 -13.07
N ALA A 74 -8.16 7.43 -13.37
CA ALA A 74 -7.70 6.69 -14.54
C ALA A 74 -7.80 5.17 -14.32
N HIS A 75 -8.59 4.48 -15.14
CA HIS A 75 -8.76 3.03 -15.07
C HIS A 75 -7.43 2.26 -15.12
N ALA A 76 -6.48 2.72 -15.95
CA ALA A 76 -5.16 2.11 -16.07
C ALA A 76 -4.38 2.09 -14.74
N LYS A 77 -4.54 3.11 -13.88
CA LYS A 77 -3.92 3.11 -12.54
C LYS A 77 -4.49 2.01 -11.67
N VAL A 78 -5.82 1.83 -11.69
CA VAL A 78 -6.48 0.77 -10.93
C VAL A 78 -5.98 -0.62 -11.37
N VAL A 79 -5.87 -0.85 -12.67
CA VAL A 79 -5.33 -2.11 -13.22
C VAL A 79 -3.90 -2.35 -12.73
N LYS A 80 -3.02 -1.34 -12.84
CA LYS A 80 -1.63 -1.46 -12.39
C LYS A 80 -1.50 -1.66 -10.87
N LEU A 81 -2.39 -1.07 -10.08
CA LEU A 81 -2.46 -1.33 -8.64
C LEU A 81 -2.69 -2.81 -8.36
N PHE A 82 -3.71 -3.42 -8.98
CA PHE A 82 -4.04 -4.83 -8.77
C PHE A 82 -3.03 -5.80 -9.41
N GLU A 83 -2.32 -5.39 -10.46
CA GLU A 83 -1.24 -6.19 -11.07
C GLU A 83 -0.03 -6.32 -10.13
N ASN A 84 0.34 -5.22 -9.46
CA ASN A 84 1.61 -5.13 -8.75
C ASN A 84 1.48 -5.26 -7.22
N VAL A 85 0.29 -5.06 -6.66
CA VAL A 85 0.04 -5.05 -5.21
C VAL A 85 -0.80 -6.25 -4.79
N ASP A 86 -0.27 -7.05 -3.87
CA ASP A 86 -1.00 -8.17 -3.28
C ASP A 86 -2.06 -7.66 -2.30
N VAL A 87 -3.31 -8.04 -2.53
CA VAL A 87 -4.44 -7.63 -1.69
C VAL A 87 -4.82 -8.77 -0.75
N ILE A 88 -4.58 -8.58 0.54
CA ILE A 88 -4.92 -9.54 1.58
C ILE A 88 -6.20 -9.14 2.32
N SER A 89 -6.82 -10.10 3.00
CA SER A 89 -8.08 -9.86 3.71
C SER A 89 -7.82 -9.22 5.07
N HIS A 90 -8.35 -8.02 5.30
CA HIS A 90 -8.25 -7.32 6.58
C HIS A 90 -8.77 -8.17 7.74
N ARG A 91 -9.90 -8.86 7.54
CA ARG A 91 -10.50 -9.72 8.56
C ARG A 91 -9.63 -10.93 8.89
N LYS A 92 -8.98 -11.55 7.89
CA LYS A 92 -8.10 -12.70 8.14
C LYS A 92 -6.82 -12.29 8.87
N GLU A 93 -6.26 -11.14 8.51
CA GLU A 93 -5.00 -10.66 9.10
C GLU A 93 -5.19 -10.04 10.49
N ASN A 94 -6.26 -9.27 10.70
CA ASN A 94 -6.46 -8.50 11.94
C ASN A 94 -7.50 -9.12 12.87
N GLY A 95 -8.28 -10.10 12.43
CA GLY A 95 -9.37 -10.70 13.21
C GLY A 95 -10.57 -9.78 13.44
N GLU A 96 -10.57 -8.58 12.86
CA GLU A 96 -11.61 -7.56 13.03
C GLU A 96 -12.39 -7.31 11.73
N GLU A 97 -13.64 -6.89 11.88
CA GLU A 97 -14.46 -6.44 10.76
C GLU A 97 -14.04 -5.02 10.32
N LYS A 98 -14.27 -4.72 9.04
CA LYS A 98 -14.00 -3.39 8.49
C LYS A 98 -14.88 -2.36 9.17
N LYS A 99 -14.27 -1.29 9.69
CA LYS A 99 -15.04 -0.15 10.23
C LYS A 99 -15.70 0.60 9.08
N ILE A 100 -16.85 1.21 9.36
CA ILE A 100 -17.53 2.08 8.39
C ILE A 100 -16.63 3.28 8.09
N LEU A 101 -16.45 3.60 6.81
CA LEU A 101 -15.73 4.79 6.39
C LEU A 101 -16.55 6.03 6.75
N THR A 102 -16.05 6.82 7.70
CA THR A 102 -16.70 8.06 8.14
C THR A 102 -16.27 9.25 7.29
N HIS A 103 -17.05 10.34 7.33
CA HIS A 103 -16.71 11.56 6.61
C HIS A 103 -15.40 12.17 7.10
N GLU A 104 -15.18 12.18 8.41
CA GLU A 104 -13.97 12.70 9.05
C GLU A 104 -12.73 11.95 8.55
N ARG A 105 -12.82 10.62 8.46
CA ARG A 105 -11.73 9.79 7.95
C ARG A 105 -11.43 10.06 6.48
N VAL A 106 -12.46 10.29 5.67
CA VAL A 106 -12.29 10.67 4.25
C VAL A 106 -11.54 12.00 4.14
N GLU A 107 -11.97 13.02 4.89
CA GLU A 107 -11.34 14.34 4.81
C GLU A 107 -9.90 14.33 5.36
N GLU A 108 -9.62 13.53 6.39
CA GLU A 108 -8.26 13.28 6.89
C GLU A 108 -7.37 12.67 5.80
N LEU A 109 -7.80 11.55 5.18
CA LEU A 109 -7.04 10.89 4.12
C LEU A 109 -6.78 11.82 2.94
N ARG A 110 -7.78 12.61 2.54
CA ARG A 110 -7.65 13.56 1.44
C ARG A 110 -6.68 14.69 1.77
N LYS A 111 -6.73 15.22 2.99
CA LYS A 111 -5.80 16.26 3.43
C LYS A 111 -4.35 15.80 3.24
N HIS A 112 -4.01 14.63 3.77
CA HIS A 112 -2.66 14.07 3.64
C HIS A 112 -2.29 13.72 2.20
N ALA A 113 -3.24 13.19 1.42
CA ALA A 113 -2.96 12.83 0.03
C ALA A 113 -2.73 14.06 -0.88
N LEU A 114 -3.33 15.20 -0.57
CA LEU A 114 -3.25 16.42 -1.39
C LEU A 114 -2.18 17.42 -0.90
N GLU A 115 -1.74 17.34 0.36
CA GLU A 115 -0.72 18.26 0.91
C GLU A 115 0.68 18.03 0.32
N ASP A 116 1.07 16.78 0.07
CA ASP A 116 2.42 16.47 -0.44
C ASP A 116 2.64 16.87 -1.90
N GLY A 117 1.57 17.00 -2.70
CA GLY A 117 1.66 17.50 -4.08
C GLY A 117 2.07 18.98 -4.21
N LYS A 118 2.27 19.69 -3.08
CA LYS A 118 2.76 21.07 -3.05
C LYS A 118 4.26 21.19 -2.72
N ASN A 119 4.90 20.10 -2.28
CA ASN A 119 6.25 20.13 -1.70
C ASN A 119 7.25 19.13 -2.34
N GLU A 120 6.82 18.34 -3.33
CA GLU A 120 7.72 17.56 -4.22
C GLU A 120 8.04 18.37 -5.50
#